data_AF-A0A8J6H0G8-F1
#
_entry.id   AF-A0A8J6H0G8-F1
#
_cell.length_a   1.000
_cell.length_b   1.000
_cell.length_c   1.000
_cell.angle_alpha   90.00
_cell.angle_beta   90.00
_cell.angle_gamma   90.00
#
_symmetry.space_group_name_H-M   'P 1'
#
loop_
_entity.id
_entity.type
_entity.pdbx_description
1 polymer ?
#
loop_
_entity_poly.entity_id
_entity_poly.type
_entity_poly.pdbx_seq_one_letter_code
_entity_poly.pdbx_strand_id
1 'polypeptide(L)' 'MAPHWLLLLLAAALVQTQTREGSHSLRYFSTIVSRPGLGEPRFISVGYVDDTQFVRYDSDAETPREEPRAP' A
#
# COMPACT_ATOMS: atom_id res chain seq x y z
N MET A 1 -10.41 39.75 28.55
CA MET A 1 -11.36 39.07 27.65
C MET A 1 -10.59 38.54 26.43
N ALA A 2 -9.79 37.48 26.59
CA ALA A 2 -9.21 36.82 25.42
C ALA A 2 -10.38 36.22 24.65
N PRO A 3 -10.58 36.60 23.39
CA PRO A 3 -11.86 36.38 22.74
C PRO A 3 -11.97 34.90 22.42
N HIS A 4 -13.04 34.25 22.86
CA HIS A 4 -13.62 32.99 22.37
C HIS A 4 -13.22 32.54 20.95
N TRP A 5 -13.08 33.46 20.00
CA TRP A 5 -12.49 33.25 18.66
C TRP A 5 -11.15 32.50 18.67
N LEU A 6 -10.22 32.82 19.58
CA LEU A 6 -8.94 32.13 19.67
C LEU A 6 -9.11 30.65 20.03
N LEU A 7 -10.05 30.35 20.94
CA LEU A 7 -10.37 28.98 21.35
C LEU A 7 -11.06 28.21 20.23
N LEU A 8 -11.94 28.86 19.47
CA LEU A 8 -12.59 28.27 18.29
C LEU A 8 -11.58 27.98 17.17
N LEU A 9 -10.63 28.89 16.93
CA LEU A 9 -9.54 28.68 15.98
C LEU A 9 -8.63 27.53 16.42
N LEU A 10 -8.29 27.47 17.71
CA LEU A 10 -7.51 26.34 18.26
C LEU A 10 -8.26 25.02 18.13
N ALA A 11 -9.56 25.00 18.44
CA ALA A 11 -10.40 23.80 18.32
C ALA A 11 -10.56 23.34 16.87
N ALA A 12 -10.76 24.26 15.92
CA ALA A 12 -10.83 23.96 14.50
C ALA A 12 -9.48 23.44 13.95
N ALA A 13 -8.36 23.98 14.43
CA ALA A 13 -7.03 23.45 14.11
C ALA A 13 -6.82 22.03 14.69
N LEU A 14 -7.29 21.77 15.91
CA LEU A 14 -7.22 20.45 16.54
C LEU A 14 -8.07 19.40 15.82
N VAL A 15 -9.28 19.77 15.38
CA VAL A 15 -10.16 18.87 14.60
C VAL A 15 -9.49 18.42 13.30
N GLN A 16 -8.78 19.31 12.62
CA GLN A 16 -7.99 18.97 11.42
C GLN A 16 -6.85 17.98 11.69
N THR A 17 -6.28 18.00 12.90
CA THR A 17 -5.23 17.03 13.28
C THR A 17 -5.79 15.67 13.66
N GLN A 18 -7.04 15.60 14.14
CA GLN A 18 -7.68 14.35 14.56
C GLN A 18 -8.16 13.49 13.38
N THR A 19 -8.31 14.06 12.19
CA THR A 19 -8.72 13.35 10.97
C THR A 19 -7.56 12.82 10.13
N ARG A 20 -6.34 12.79 10.68
CA ARG A 20 -5.18 12.18 10.01
C ARG A 20 -5.05 10.68 10.30
N GLU A 21 -6.16 9.98 10.48
CA GLU A 21 -6.21 8.56 10.15
C GLU A 21 -6.74 8.51 8.71
N GLY A 22 -5.81 8.57 7.76
CA GLY A 22 -6.15 8.44 6.35
C GLY A 22 -6.80 7.08 6.09
N SER A 23 -7.68 6.99 5.08
CA SER A 23 -8.17 5.68 4.65
C SER A 23 -7.00 4.81 4.22
N HIS A 24 -6.94 3.59 4.73
CA HIS A 24 -5.97 2.60 4.29
C HIS A 24 -6.52 1.77 3.13
N SER A 25 -5.64 1.25 2.28
CA SER A 25 -6.01 0.36 1.18
C SER A 25 -5.08 -0.84 1.06
N LEU A 26 -5.65 -2.00 0.72
CA LEU A 26 -4.90 -3.21 0.36
C LEU A 26 -5.03 -3.43 -1.15
N ARG A 27 -3.90 -3.58 -1.85
CA ARG A 27 -3.87 -3.72 -3.31
C ARG A 27 -2.98 -4.88 -3.72
N TYR A 28 -3.48 -5.71 -4.63
CA TYR A 28 -2.68 -6.74 -5.30
C TYR A 28 -2.62 -6.45 -6.80
N PHE A 29 -1.42 -6.53 -7.35
CA PHE A 29 -1.16 -6.41 -8.79
C PHE A 29 -0.64 -7.72 -9.32
N SER A 30 -1.40 -8.32 -10.25
CA SER A 30 -1.08 -9.60 -10.88
C SER A 30 -0.73 -9.38 -12.35
N THR A 31 0.39 -9.93 -12.79
CA THR A 31 0.86 -9.83 -14.18
C THR A 31 1.22 -11.21 -14.70
N ILE A 32 0.73 -11.56 -15.88
CA ILE A 32 1.14 -12.74 -16.64
C ILE A 32 1.84 -12.24 -17.91
N VAL A 33 3.08 -12.68 -18.12
CA VAL A 33 3.86 -12.35 -19.31
C VAL A 33 4.07 -13.61 -20.14
N SER A 34 3.47 -13.65 -21.33
CA SER A 34 3.73 -14.70 -22.32
C SER A 34 5.16 -14.61 -22.84
N ARG A 35 5.79 -15.75 -23.11
CA ARG A 35 7.15 -15.82 -23.67
C ARG A 35 7.11 -16.41 -25.09
N PRO A 36 7.97 -15.94 -26.01
CA PRO A 36 8.14 -16.61 -27.29
C PRO A 36 8.58 -18.08 -27.09
N GLY A 37 7.97 -19.01 -27.81
CA GLY A 37 8.26 -20.45 -27.72
C GLY A 37 7.26 -21.24 -26.89
N LEU A 38 7.66 -22.45 -26.43
CA LEU A 38 6.84 -23.36 -25.62
C LEU A 38 7.10 -23.23 -24.10
N GLY A 39 7.68 -22.09 -23.67
CA GLY A 39 7.90 -21.83 -22.26
C GLY A 39 6.60 -21.44 -21.55
N GLU A 40 6.40 -21.93 -20.33
CA GLU A 40 5.31 -21.48 -19.46
C GLU A 40 5.31 -19.94 -19.33
N PRO A 41 4.17 -19.24 -19.23
CA PRO A 41 4.16 -17.81 -18.96
C PRO A 41 4.78 -17.47 -17.60
N ARG A 42 5.42 -16.31 -17.49
CA ARG A 42 5.88 -15.80 -16.18
C ARG A 42 4.70 -15.15 -15.45
N PHE A 43 4.43 -15.58 -14.22
CA PHE A 43 3.46 -14.95 -13.34
C PHE A 43 4.15 -14.19 -12.21
N ILE A 44 3.69 -12.96 -11.96
CA ILE A 44 4.16 -12.11 -10.87
C ILE A 44 2.94 -11.57 -10.13
N SER A 45 2.97 -11.63 -8.79
CA SER A 45 2.00 -10.95 -7.92
C SER A 45 2.72 -10.05 -6.94
N VAL A 46 2.19 -8.84 -6.70
CA VAL A 46 2.76 -7.87 -5.77
C VAL A 46 1.65 -7.31 -4.88
N GLY A 47 1.82 -7.42 -3.56
CA GLY A 47 0.88 -6.88 -2.58
C GLY A 47 1.39 -5.61 -1.92
N TYR A 48 0.50 -4.63 -1.78
CA TYR A 48 0.73 -3.34 -1.13
C TYR A 48 -0.32 -3.08 -0.05
N VAL A 49 0.13 -2.57 1.10
CA VAL A 49 -0.72 -1.83 2.05
C VAL A 49 -0.36 -0.36 1.88
N ASP A 50 -1.34 0.45 1.51
CA ASP A 50 -1.14 1.80 1.02
C ASP A 50 -0.07 1.80 -0.07
N ASP A 51 0.97 2.61 0.07
CA ASP A 51 2.06 2.69 -0.90
C ASP A 51 3.27 1.82 -0.51
N THR A 52 3.11 0.94 0.49
CA THR A 52 4.17 0.05 0.99
C THR A 52 3.96 -1.37 0.50
N GLN A 53 4.92 -1.88 -0.27
CA GLN A 53 4.92 -3.27 -0.69
C GLN A 53 5.20 -4.17 0.53
N PHE A 54 4.35 -5.16 0.78
CA PHE A 54 4.54 -6.09 1.89
C PHE A 54 4.82 -7.53 1.42
N VAL A 55 4.46 -7.89 0.18
CA VAL A 55 4.67 -9.24 -0.36
C VAL A 55 4.96 -9.24 -1.87
N ARG A 56 5.72 -10.25 -2.33
CA ARG A 56 5.94 -10.53 -3.75
C ARG A 56 5.96 -12.03 -4.03
N TYR A 57 5.30 -12.46 -5.09
CA TYR A 57 5.49 -13.77 -5.73
C TYR A 57 6.10 -13.60 -7.12
N ASP A 58 7.01 -14.49 -7.50
CA ASP A 58 7.59 -14.57 -8.84
C ASP A 58 7.71 -16.04 -9.26
N SER A 59 7.03 -16.44 -10.34
CA SER A 59 7.04 -17.83 -10.81
C SER A 59 8.41 -18.28 -11.33
N ASP A 60 9.25 -17.32 -11.70
CA ASP A 60 10.61 -17.57 -12.19
C ASP A 60 11.65 -17.58 -11.06
N ALA A 61 11.25 -17.38 -9.80
CA ALA A 61 12.16 -17.53 -8.66
C ALA A 61 12.63 -18.99 -8.52
N GLU A 62 13.85 -19.20 -8.02
CA GLU A 62 14.42 -20.55 -7.80
C GLU A 62 13.50 -21.42 -6.92
N THR A 63 12.84 -20.80 -5.94
CA THR A 63 11.78 -21.42 -5.14
C THR A 63 10.57 -20.49 -5.16
N PRO A 64 9.59 -20.72 -6.06
CA PRO A 64 8.43 -19.85 -6.17
C PRO A 64 7.59 -19.87 -4.89
N ARG A 65 7.59 -18.76 -4.17
CA ARG A 65 6.82 -18.55 -2.94
C ARG A 65 6.53 -17.08 -2.75
N GLU A 66 5.62 -16.79 -1.84
CA GLU A 66 5.41 -15.43 -1.37
C GLU A 66 6.56 -15.00 -0.47
N GLU A 67 7.27 -13.96 -0.88
CA GLU A 67 8.38 -13.40 -0.12
C GLU A 67 7.92 -12.11 0.58
N PRO A 68 8.12 -11.99 1.92
CA PRO A 68 7.92 -10.75 2.64
C PRO A 68 8.82 -9.63 2.09
N ARG A 69 8.28 -8.42 2.01
CA ARG A 69 8.99 -7.21 1.54
C ARG A 69 8.94 -6.05 2.54
N ALA A 70 8.16 -6.23 3.61
CA ALA A 70 8.14 -5.36 4.77
C ALA A 70 8.46 -6.19 6.03
N PRO A 71 9.00 -5.57 7.10
CA PRO A 71 9.31 -6.22 8.38
C PRO A 71 8.09 -6.77 9.11
#